data_AF-A0A966LVE3-F1
#
_entry.id   AF-A0A966LVE3-F1
#
_cell.length_a   1.000
_cell.length_b   1.000
_cell.length_c   1.000
_cell.angle_alpha   90.00
_cell.angle_beta   90.00
_cell.angle_gamma   90.00
#
_symmetry.space_group_name_H-M   'P 1'
#
loop_
_entity.id
_entity.type
_entity.pdbx_description
1 polymer ?
#
loop_
_entity_poly.entity_id
_entity_poly.type
_entity_poly.pdbx_seq_one_letter_code
_entity_poly.pdbx_strand_id
1 'polypeptide(L)'
;MPIDQLAKTTPVYNIARYQVPIDPSNIPPVEKRVYHSEHPESERPDGHTPESLLGRRAMLTLETRPPHDIFDVVRQIEEIAYDHSKTGDSKSDFKLLPSLLSFLDEDDQDGSRFGELRSKLSTHIRNELNGPDPMYTLRQTSKAIRSTRHNDKIELITEILESRRLPHIAKLAVFTSAQGLDLDNAPELQEKLSTFTRNIIKQVLNKPASAYSLDDLDIWLDLQRIPFTEPNNIPDEIRKELSVLIEQTLDQKEFIEDAQLEYAIKTIPHAHPDSIPNLIAKSLEIDPRGWSDLRVISAMNIPSAKPDDIPELITEALSNPSLSIVTKIIAIRASRYASPSDMTKLQKKISNWVETEVNYGFLSNLNPENLLKAIPYVHPSDAPGLLARIMQIPRSKVYAEQNARKPLGVTISPLHEQAGSDINWLEKTGSDTYVLPREYDASIRIIKTDCALSWAKAFRNWPTWYKAGFNYVPVEDMLWVGPTANKKLVAVTTSNLHGRSLEAFYSSGSPLIRFIKELEDMKNTIITTLEDLNIEHGHLHNGNFVVVPYTTLEGDVDETKCPRLYVIDFDQATSG
;
A
#
# COMPACT_ATOMS: atom_id res chain seq x y z
N MET A 1 -16.04 -9.09 42.32
CA MET A 1 -15.22 -10.24 41.90
C MET A 1 -13.77 -9.76 41.91
N PRO A 2 -12.82 -10.49 42.49
CA PRO A 2 -11.40 -10.12 42.40
C PRO A 2 -10.99 -9.99 40.92
N ILE A 3 -10.25 -8.93 40.55
CA ILE A 3 -9.91 -8.60 39.15
C ILE A 3 -9.13 -9.73 38.46
N ASP A 4 -8.29 -10.43 39.22
CA ASP A 4 -7.56 -11.65 38.88
C ASP A 4 -8.46 -12.84 38.49
N GLN A 5 -9.75 -12.78 38.80
CA GLN A 5 -10.76 -13.73 38.33
C GLN A 5 -11.52 -13.23 37.10
N LEU A 6 -11.61 -11.91 36.85
CA LEU A 6 -12.37 -11.34 35.73
C LEU A 6 -11.77 -11.71 34.37
N ALA A 7 -10.46 -11.93 34.33
CA ALA A 7 -9.73 -12.41 33.16
C ALA A 7 -10.00 -13.89 32.80
N LYS A 8 -10.60 -14.68 33.70
CA LYS A 8 -10.65 -16.16 33.57
C LYS A 8 -11.98 -16.75 33.11
N THR A 9 -13.10 -16.01 33.12
CA THR A 9 -14.43 -16.65 33.11
C THR A 9 -15.42 -16.17 32.03
N THR A 10 -14.96 -15.50 30.97
CA THR A 10 -15.88 -14.65 30.19
C THR A 10 -15.80 -14.86 28.67
N PRO A 11 -16.93 -14.98 27.93
CA PRO A 11 -16.92 -15.21 26.48
C PRO A 11 -16.22 -14.09 25.71
N VAL A 12 -15.45 -14.49 24.71
CA VAL A 12 -14.50 -13.65 23.96
C VAL A 12 -15.12 -13.14 22.67
N TYR A 13 -15.14 -11.82 22.47
CA TYR A 13 -15.35 -11.21 21.14
C TYR A 13 -14.05 -10.50 20.73
N ASN A 14 -13.32 -11.09 19.80
CA ASN A 14 -12.04 -10.57 19.33
C ASN A 14 -12.29 -9.49 18.25
N ILE A 15 -11.82 -8.26 18.46
CA ILE A 15 -11.91 -7.19 17.46
C ILE A 15 -10.56 -7.17 16.73
N ALA A 16 -10.48 -7.82 15.58
CA ALA A 16 -9.23 -7.90 14.82
C ALA A 16 -8.75 -6.50 14.38
N ARG A 17 -7.43 -6.26 14.48
CA ARG A 17 -6.75 -5.10 13.88
C ARG A 17 -6.95 -5.13 12.36
N TYR A 18 -7.60 -4.11 11.80
CA TYR A 18 -7.52 -3.80 10.38
C TYR A 18 -6.22 -3.03 10.13
N GLN A 19 -5.14 -3.76 9.85
CA GLN A 19 -4.05 -3.21 9.05
C GLN A 19 -4.14 -3.89 7.68
N VAL A 20 -4.75 -3.19 6.73
CA VAL A 20 -4.62 -3.57 5.32
C VAL A 20 -3.15 -3.38 4.96
N PRO A 21 -2.48 -4.35 4.29
CA PRO A 21 -1.14 -4.13 3.76
C PRO A 21 -1.14 -2.86 2.92
N ILE A 22 -0.19 -1.95 3.18
CA ILE A 22 0.01 -0.78 2.34
C ILE A 22 0.52 -1.31 1.00
N ASP A 23 -0.30 -1.19 -0.04
CA ASP A 23 0.14 -1.29 -1.42
C ASP A 23 0.73 0.06 -1.83
N PRO A 24 2.05 0.17 -2.08
CA PRO A 24 2.68 1.42 -2.50
C PRO A 24 2.10 1.97 -3.81
N SER A 25 1.43 1.14 -4.61
CA SER A 25 0.81 1.54 -5.88
C SER A 25 -0.54 2.26 -5.72
N ASN A 26 -1.13 2.23 -4.52
CA ASN A 26 -2.41 2.89 -4.19
C ASN A 26 -2.25 4.26 -3.51
N ILE A 27 -1.06 4.86 -3.56
CA ILE A 27 -0.83 6.24 -3.11
C ILE A 27 -1.28 7.18 -4.24
N PRO A 28 -2.34 7.99 -4.09
CA PRO A 28 -2.64 9.03 -5.05
C PRO A 28 -1.46 10.01 -5.11
N PRO A 29 -1.02 10.46 -6.30
CA PRO A 29 -0.05 11.54 -6.37
C PRO A 29 -0.63 12.75 -5.63
N VAL A 30 0.20 13.37 -4.78
CA VAL A 30 -0.14 14.62 -4.11
C VAL A 30 -0.44 15.66 -5.19
N GLU A 31 -1.71 15.91 -5.47
CA GLU A 31 -2.12 17.06 -6.27
C GLU A 31 -1.69 18.31 -5.51
N LYS A 32 -0.69 19.00 -6.05
CA LYS A 32 -0.35 20.36 -5.62
C LYS A 32 -1.56 21.25 -5.88
N ARG A 33 -2.37 21.50 -4.84
CA ARG A 33 -3.31 22.62 -4.85
C ARG A 33 -2.51 23.91 -4.93
N VAL A 34 -2.54 24.54 -6.10
CA VAL A 34 -2.02 25.90 -6.32
C VAL A 34 -2.96 26.86 -5.60
N TYR A 35 -2.48 27.46 -4.51
CA TYR A 35 -3.15 28.62 -3.92
C TYR A 35 -2.53 29.89 -4.50
N HIS A 36 -3.37 30.75 -5.08
CA HIS A 36 -3.02 32.12 -5.40
C HIS A 36 -2.82 32.90 -4.10
N SER A 37 -1.57 33.30 -3.83
CA SER A 37 -1.26 34.31 -2.81
C SER A 37 -0.83 35.59 -3.51
N GLU A 38 -1.67 36.62 -3.44
CA GLU A 38 -1.26 37.99 -3.66
C GLU A 38 -0.46 38.46 -2.43
N HIS A 39 0.82 38.84 -2.59
CA HIS A 39 1.48 39.92 -1.84
C HIS A 39 2.95 40.14 -2.29
N PRO A 40 3.55 41.32 -1.97
CA PRO A 40 4.39 42.08 -2.90
C PRO A 40 5.90 41.80 -2.79
N GLU A 41 6.58 42.30 -3.81
CA GLU A 41 8.01 42.23 -4.11
C GLU A 41 8.96 42.66 -2.97
N SER A 42 10.04 41.88 -2.78
CA SER A 42 11.34 42.42 -2.36
C SER A 42 12.49 41.57 -2.90
N GLU A 43 13.59 42.24 -3.21
CA GLU A 43 14.68 41.89 -4.14
C GLU A 43 15.69 40.79 -3.69
N ARG A 44 15.97 39.83 -4.60
CA ARG A 44 17.26 39.23 -5.10
C ARG A 44 18.36 38.72 -4.11
N PRO A 45 19.31 37.80 -4.50
CA PRO A 45 19.90 37.63 -5.85
C PRO A 45 20.17 36.22 -6.40
N ASP A 46 20.46 36.27 -7.70
CA ASP A 46 20.56 35.26 -8.76
C ASP A 46 21.61 34.16 -8.60
N GLY A 47 21.20 32.92 -8.88
CA GLY A 47 22.04 31.79 -9.28
C GLY A 47 21.32 31.01 -10.38
N HIS A 48 21.53 31.41 -11.64
CA HIS A 48 20.79 30.85 -12.78
C HIS A 48 21.71 30.02 -13.68
N THR A 49 21.31 28.77 -13.92
CA THR A 49 21.99 27.83 -14.83
C THR A 49 21.68 28.16 -16.30
N PRO A 50 22.49 27.66 -17.26
CA PRO A 50 22.30 27.91 -18.69
C PRO A 50 20.90 27.55 -19.23
N GLU A 51 20.19 26.58 -18.62
CA GLU A 51 18.85 26.19 -19.05
C GLU A 51 17.79 27.30 -18.81
N SER A 52 17.97 28.14 -17.80
CA SER A 52 17.04 29.23 -17.47
C SER A 52 17.11 30.40 -18.47
N LEU A 53 18.26 30.58 -19.13
CA LEU A 53 18.46 31.64 -20.12
C LEU A 53 17.76 31.32 -21.45
N LEU A 54 17.64 30.03 -21.80
CA LEU A 54 17.03 29.59 -23.06
C LEU A 54 15.51 29.82 -23.07
N GLY A 55 14.83 29.39 -21.99
CA GLY A 55 13.39 29.62 -21.81
C GLY A 55 13.06 31.12 -21.74
N ARG A 56 13.92 31.91 -21.10
CA ARG A 56 13.76 33.37 -21.01
C ARG A 56 13.93 34.06 -22.36
N ARG A 57 14.82 33.57 -23.22
CA ARG A 57 15.07 34.14 -24.55
C ARG A 57 13.96 33.79 -25.55
N ALA A 58 13.38 32.59 -25.45
CA ALA A 58 12.19 32.21 -26.19
C ALA A 58 10.98 33.06 -25.79
N MET A 59 10.77 33.25 -24.48
CA MET A 59 9.71 34.12 -23.94
C MET A 59 9.89 35.59 -24.37
N LEU A 60 11.10 36.14 -24.25
CA LEU A 60 11.40 37.51 -24.71
C LEU A 60 11.18 37.71 -26.21
N THR A 61 11.39 36.68 -27.03
CA THR A 61 11.17 36.75 -28.48
C THR A 61 9.68 36.78 -28.80
N LEU A 62 8.87 35.98 -28.08
CA LEU A 62 7.41 35.96 -28.21
C LEU A 62 6.74 37.22 -27.63
N GLU A 63 7.31 37.81 -26.58
CA GLU A 63 6.84 39.08 -25.99
C GLU A 63 7.14 40.30 -26.87
N THR A 64 8.27 40.29 -27.59
CA THR A 64 8.70 41.44 -28.42
C THR A 64 8.19 41.38 -29.86
N ARG A 65 7.71 40.22 -30.32
CA ARG A 65 7.05 40.02 -31.62
C ARG A 65 5.80 39.15 -31.44
N PRO A 66 4.67 39.73 -30.98
CA PRO A 66 3.45 38.97 -30.82
C PRO A 66 3.00 38.40 -32.19
N PRO A 67 2.83 37.08 -32.32
CA PRO A 67 2.52 36.44 -33.59
C PRO A 67 1.09 36.76 -34.02
N HIS A 68 0.90 37.01 -35.32
CA HIS A 68 -0.43 37.32 -35.86
C HIS A 68 -1.28 36.07 -36.09
N ASP A 69 -0.67 34.90 -36.24
CA ASP A 69 -1.34 33.60 -36.26
C ASP A 69 -0.40 32.44 -35.87
N ILE A 70 -0.93 31.22 -35.85
CA ILE A 70 -0.19 30.01 -35.45
C ILE A 70 0.89 29.60 -36.46
N PHE A 71 0.81 30.05 -37.72
CA PHE A 71 1.85 29.80 -38.72
C PHE A 71 3.08 30.68 -38.46
N ASP A 72 2.89 31.90 -37.93
CA ASP A 72 3.99 32.73 -37.43
C ASP A 72 4.66 32.14 -36.19
N VAL A 73 3.90 31.47 -35.31
CA VAL A 73 4.46 30.74 -34.15
C VAL A 73 5.29 29.54 -34.60
N VAL A 74 4.75 28.71 -35.50
CA VAL A 74 5.45 27.53 -36.03
C VAL A 74 6.72 27.93 -36.77
N ARG A 75 6.66 28.98 -37.60
CA ARG A 75 7.82 29.49 -38.34
C ARG A 75 8.91 30.03 -37.42
N GLN A 76 8.55 30.74 -36.34
CA GLN A 76 9.52 31.23 -35.36
C GLN A 76 10.16 30.10 -34.56
N ILE A 77 9.41 29.03 -34.26
CA ILE A 77 9.93 27.83 -33.60
C ILE A 77 10.87 27.06 -34.54
N GLU A 78 10.51 26.95 -35.81
CA GLU A 78 11.36 26.35 -36.84
C GLU A 78 12.67 27.13 -37.03
N GLU A 79 12.63 28.47 -37.01
CA GLU A 79 13.83 29.32 -37.05
C GLU A 79 14.72 29.13 -35.80
N ILE A 80 14.12 29.05 -34.61
CA ILE A 80 14.85 28.80 -33.35
C ILE A 80 15.49 27.40 -33.33
N ALA A 81 14.76 26.38 -33.77
CA ALA A 81 15.26 25.01 -33.87
C ALA A 81 16.34 24.87 -34.96
N TYR A 82 16.18 25.56 -36.09
CA TYR A 82 17.16 25.58 -37.18
C TYR A 82 18.47 26.24 -36.77
N ASP A 83 18.43 27.37 -36.05
CA ASP A 83 19.63 28.02 -35.52
C ASP A 83 20.33 27.19 -34.42
N HIS A 84 19.58 26.37 -33.68
CA HIS A 84 20.14 25.42 -32.71
C HIS A 84 20.73 24.15 -33.35
N SER A 85 20.15 23.66 -34.45
CA SER A 85 20.69 22.50 -35.18
C SER A 85 22.13 22.71 -35.67
N LYS A 86 22.56 23.98 -35.81
CA LYS A 86 23.95 24.35 -36.16
C LYS A 86 24.95 24.21 -35.01
N THR A 87 24.50 24.03 -33.76
CA THR A 87 25.37 23.85 -32.59
C THR A 87 25.70 22.38 -32.28
N GLY A 88 25.08 21.43 -32.98
CA GLY A 88 25.46 20.01 -32.96
C GLY A 88 24.90 19.19 -31.80
N ASP A 89 23.96 19.70 -31.01
CA ASP A 89 23.34 18.98 -29.89
C ASP A 89 21.88 18.57 -30.21
N SER A 90 21.70 17.41 -30.83
CA SER A 90 20.38 16.90 -31.25
C SER A 90 19.46 16.46 -30.09
N LYS A 91 19.94 16.51 -28.84
CA LYS A 91 19.17 16.08 -27.66
C LYS A 91 18.37 17.21 -27.01
N SER A 92 18.65 18.48 -27.31
CA SER A 92 17.93 19.64 -26.74
C SER A 92 16.61 19.95 -27.46
N ASP A 93 16.49 19.59 -28.73
CA ASP A 93 15.39 20.01 -29.60
C ASP A 93 14.02 19.45 -29.18
N PHE A 94 14.00 18.34 -28.42
CA PHE A 94 12.77 17.63 -28.04
C PHE A 94 12.29 17.88 -26.61
N LYS A 95 13.01 18.67 -25.81
CA LYS A 95 12.58 19.03 -24.44
C LYS A 95 11.49 20.11 -24.42
N LEU A 96 11.28 20.81 -25.54
CA LEU A 96 10.25 21.87 -25.68
C LEU A 96 8.86 21.32 -26.03
N LEU A 97 8.78 20.10 -26.56
CA LEU A 97 7.53 19.49 -27.03
C LEU A 97 6.46 19.36 -25.92
N PRO A 98 6.79 18.93 -24.69
CA PRO A 98 5.81 18.80 -23.61
C PRO A 98 5.22 20.16 -23.17
N SER A 99 6.06 21.20 -23.12
CA SER A 99 5.63 22.57 -22.77
C SER A 99 4.78 23.22 -23.86
N LEU A 100 5.04 22.86 -25.12
CA LEU A 100 4.24 23.30 -26.27
C LEU A 100 2.88 22.61 -26.31
N LEU A 101 2.82 21.31 -26.01
CA LEU A 101 1.56 20.55 -25.95
C LEU A 101 0.66 21.03 -24.81
N SER A 102 1.22 21.42 -23.66
CA SER A 102 0.44 22.02 -22.56
C SER A 102 -0.08 23.42 -22.88
N PHE A 103 0.64 24.19 -23.71
CA PHE A 103 0.21 25.54 -24.12
C PHE A 103 -0.97 25.49 -25.11
N LEU A 104 -1.09 24.40 -25.88
CA LEU A 104 -2.17 24.19 -26.85
C LEU A 104 -3.46 23.63 -26.22
N ASP A 105 -3.44 23.25 -24.95
CA ASP A 105 -4.62 22.74 -24.21
C ASP A 105 -5.53 23.87 -23.70
N GLU A 106 -5.05 25.13 -23.64
CA GLU A 106 -5.80 26.23 -23.01
C GLU A 106 -6.76 26.97 -23.96
N ASP A 107 -6.69 26.80 -25.29
CA ASP A 107 -7.32 27.77 -26.22
C ASP A 107 -7.97 27.19 -27.49
N ASP A 108 -8.75 26.09 -27.39
CA ASP A 108 -9.42 25.51 -28.58
C ASP A 108 -10.91 25.16 -28.37
N GLN A 109 -11.78 25.96 -28.98
CA GLN A 109 -13.22 25.69 -29.11
C GLN A 109 -13.63 25.16 -30.49
N ASP A 110 -12.71 25.03 -31.47
CA ASP A 110 -13.07 24.83 -32.87
C ASP A 110 -12.26 23.68 -33.50
N GLY A 111 -12.71 22.44 -33.25
CA GLY A 111 -12.01 21.15 -33.44
C GLY A 111 -11.47 20.78 -34.84
N SER A 112 -11.29 21.73 -35.75
CA SER A 112 -10.60 21.56 -37.04
C SER A 112 -9.07 21.50 -36.92
N ARG A 113 -8.48 22.16 -35.91
CA ARG A 113 -7.01 22.28 -35.75
C ARG A 113 -6.33 20.98 -35.30
N PHE A 114 -7.04 20.13 -34.57
CA PHE A 114 -6.51 18.84 -34.10
C PHE A 114 -6.41 17.77 -35.19
N GLY A 115 -7.20 17.84 -36.27
CA GLY A 115 -7.19 16.84 -37.34
C GLY A 115 -5.87 16.78 -38.11
N GLU A 116 -5.23 17.93 -38.34
CA GLU A 116 -3.94 18.00 -39.03
C GLU A 116 -2.78 17.60 -38.10
N LEU A 117 -2.83 18.02 -36.83
CA LEU A 117 -1.85 17.61 -35.81
C LEU A 117 -1.88 16.09 -35.59
N ARG A 118 -3.08 15.50 -35.59
CA ARG A 118 -3.33 14.05 -35.53
C ARG A 118 -2.73 13.31 -36.72
N SER A 119 -2.91 13.84 -37.93
CA SER A 119 -2.29 13.27 -39.15
C SER A 119 -0.76 13.31 -39.09
N LYS A 120 -0.19 14.42 -38.60
CA LYS A 120 1.27 14.59 -38.47
C LYS A 120 1.85 13.73 -37.33
N LEU A 121 1.19 13.62 -36.18
CA LEU A 121 1.62 12.77 -35.07
C LEU A 121 1.55 11.28 -35.42
N SER A 122 0.45 10.82 -36.04
CA SER A 122 0.32 9.43 -36.51
C SER A 122 1.37 9.11 -37.59
N THR A 123 1.64 10.04 -38.51
CA THR A 123 2.70 9.88 -39.53
C THR A 123 4.11 9.87 -38.90
N HIS A 124 4.37 10.71 -37.89
CA HIS A 124 5.65 10.77 -37.20
C HIS A 124 5.90 9.53 -36.34
N ILE A 125 4.91 9.05 -35.57
CA ILE A 125 4.97 7.77 -34.85
C ILE A 125 5.24 6.62 -35.83
N ARG A 126 4.56 6.59 -37.00
CA ARG A 126 4.81 5.60 -38.05
C ARG A 126 6.24 5.62 -38.59
N ASN A 127 6.87 6.80 -38.65
CA ASN A 127 8.24 6.95 -39.15
C ASN A 127 9.30 6.61 -38.09
N GLU A 128 9.12 7.06 -36.84
CA GLU A 128 10.06 6.83 -35.71
C GLU A 128 10.06 5.39 -35.18
N LEU A 129 8.96 4.67 -35.34
CA LEU A 129 8.90 3.22 -35.04
C LEU A 129 9.76 2.38 -36.01
N ASN A 130 10.27 2.98 -37.09
CA ASN A 130 11.27 2.38 -37.98
C ASN A 130 12.70 2.87 -37.68
N GLY A 131 12.91 3.65 -36.62
CA GLY A 131 14.22 4.15 -36.19
C GLY A 131 15.07 3.08 -35.46
N PRO A 132 16.36 3.36 -35.24
CA PRO A 132 17.33 2.39 -34.70
C PRO A 132 17.15 2.04 -33.20
N ASP A 133 16.32 2.77 -32.45
CA ASP A 133 16.04 2.49 -31.03
C ASP A 133 14.52 2.37 -30.75
N PRO A 134 13.93 1.18 -30.97
CA PRO A 134 12.51 0.93 -30.74
C PRO A 134 12.06 1.18 -29.29
N MET A 135 12.96 1.03 -28.31
CA MET A 135 12.63 1.18 -26.88
C MET A 135 12.54 2.64 -26.46
N TYR A 136 13.38 3.51 -27.01
CA TYR A 136 13.22 4.96 -26.86
C TYR A 136 11.91 5.44 -27.48
N THR A 137 11.61 5.01 -28.71
CA THR A 137 10.36 5.34 -29.40
C THR A 137 9.15 4.89 -28.58
N LEU A 138 9.18 3.67 -28.02
CA LEU A 138 8.11 3.16 -27.15
C LEU A 138 7.85 4.02 -25.91
N ARG A 139 8.90 4.50 -25.25
CA ARG A 139 8.77 5.38 -24.08
C ARG A 139 8.15 6.73 -24.45
N GLN A 140 8.47 7.26 -25.63
CA GLN A 140 7.89 8.52 -26.11
C GLN A 140 6.44 8.35 -26.59
N THR A 141 6.13 7.26 -27.29
CA THR A 141 4.76 6.91 -27.67
C THR A 141 3.88 6.69 -26.44
N SER A 142 4.39 6.00 -25.42
CA SER A 142 3.69 5.82 -24.13
C SER A 142 3.35 7.17 -23.47
N LYS A 143 4.30 8.12 -23.45
CA LYS A 143 4.07 9.47 -22.91
C LYS A 143 3.03 10.25 -23.73
N ALA A 144 3.11 10.19 -25.05
CA ALA A 144 2.16 10.83 -25.95
C ALA A 144 0.74 10.25 -25.83
N ILE A 145 0.63 8.93 -25.63
CA ILE A 145 -0.65 8.29 -25.32
C ILE A 145 -1.19 8.81 -24.00
N ARG A 146 -0.40 8.95 -22.94
CA ARG A 146 -0.92 9.43 -21.64
C ARG A 146 -1.50 10.85 -21.71
N SER A 147 -0.96 11.72 -22.57
CA SER A 147 -1.40 13.11 -22.75
C SER A 147 -2.54 13.33 -23.75
N THR A 148 -3.04 12.28 -24.44
CA THR A 148 -4.13 12.43 -25.42
C THR A 148 -5.53 12.33 -24.78
N ARG A 149 -6.54 12.91 -25.43
CA ARG A 149 -7.95 12.81 -24.99
C ARG A 149 -8.45 11.37 -25.12
N HIS A 150 -9.46 11.00 -24.35
CA HIS A 150 -9.94 9.62 -24.22
C HIS A 150 -10.27 8.92 -25.56
N ASN A 151 -11.02 9.59 -26.45
CA ASN A 151 -11.37 9.02 -27.76
C ASN A 151 -10.17 8.89 -28.71
N ASP A 152 -9.23 9.85 -28.65
CA ASP A 152 -8.02 9.82 -29.48
C ASP A 152 -7.04 8.74 -28.99
N LYS A 153 -6.99 8.49 -27.68
CA LYS A 153 -6.26 7.35 -27.09
C LYS A 153 -6.77 6.02 -27.63
N ILE A 154 -8.09 5.82 -27.69
CA ILE A 154 -8.73 4.59 -28.19
C ILE A 154 -8.32 4.33 -29.64
N GLU A 155 -8.38 5.35 -30.49
CA GLU A 155 -8.05 5.20 -31.91
C GLU A 155 -6.57 4.95 -32.15
N LEU A 156 -5.69 5.68 -31.45
CA LEU A 156 -4.24 5.50 -31.56
C LEU A 156 -3.79 4.11 -31.08
N ILE A 157 -4.38 3.61 -30.00
CA ILE A 157 -4.12 2.24 -29.52
C ILE A 157 -4.62 1.21 -30.55
N THR A 158 -5.79 1.43 -31.15
CA THR A 158 -6.34 0.56 -32.20
C THR A 158 -5.40 0.49 -33.41
N GLU A 159 -4.91 1.63 -33.90
CA GLU A 159 -3.97 1.70 -35.03
C GLU A 159 -2.66 0.95 -34.71
N ILE A 160 -2.15 1.09 -33.49
CA ILE A 160 -0.93 0.41 -33.03
C ILE A 160 -1.12 -1.12 -32.93
N LEU A 161 -2.27 -1.58 -32.41
CA LEU A 161 -2.57 -3.01 -32.32
C LEU A 161 -2.68 -3.66 -33.71
N GLU A 162 -3.31 -2.95 -34.65
CA GLU A 162 -3.51 -3.41 -36.03
C GLU A 162 -2.23 -3.34 -36.88
N SER A 163 -1.22 -2.59 -36.45
CA SER A 163 0.07 -2.49 -37.14
C SER A 163 0.78 -3.84 -37.23
N ARG A 164 0.88 -4.41 -38.44
CA ARG A 164 1.59 -5.69 -38.66
C ARG A 164 3.12 -5.61 -38.46
N ARG A 165 3.67 -4.41 -38.27
CA ARG A 165 5.12 -4.16 -38.29
C ARG A 165 5.74 -4.01 -36.91
N LEU A 166 4.95 -3.86 -35.86
CA LEU A 166 5.47 -3.68 -34.51
C LEU A 166 5.76 -5.03 -33.83
N PRO A 167 6.94 -5.21 -33.22
CA PRO A 167 7.20 -6.33 -32.33
C PRO A 167 6.13 -6.42 -31.23
N HIS A 168 5.81 -7.63 -30.79
CA HIS A 168 4.78 -7.86 -29.78
C HIS A 168 5.04 -7.09 -28.47
N ILE A 169 6.32 -6.93 -28.07
CA ILE A 169 6.77 -6.10 -26.94
C ILE A 169 6.40 -4.62 -27.12
N ALA A 170 6.51 -4.09 -28.35
CA ALA A 170 6.19 -2.70 -28.64
C ALA A 170 4.69 -2.41 -28.51
N LYS A 171 3.86 -3.36 -28.95
CA LYS A 171 2.41 -3.28 -28.77
C LYS A 171 2.02 -3.42 -27.30
N LEU A 172 2.75 -4.23 -26.52
CA LEU A 172 2.57 -4.40 -25.08
C LEU A 172 2.85 -3.12 -24.28
N ALA A 173 3.94 -2.42 -24.61
CA ALA A 173 4.29 -1.16 -23.94
C ALA A 173 3.30 -0.02 -24.27
N VAL A 174 2.76 0.01 -25.49
CA VAL A 174 1.62 0.88 -25.84
C VAL A 174 0.36 0.48 -25.06
N PHE A 175 0.15 -0.80 -24.84
CA PHE A 175 -1.00 -1.32 -24.11
C PHE A 175 -0.96 -1.06 -22.60
N THR A 176 0.19 -1.18 -21.95
CA THR A 176 0.37 -0.76 -20.53
C THR A 176 0.17 0.75 -20.33
N SER A 177 0.22 1.53 -21.41
CA SER A 177 -0.08 2.97 -21.40
C SER A 177 -1.58 3.28 -21.45
N ALA A 178 -2.43 2.27 -21.69
CA ALA A 178 -3.89 2.37 -21.73
C ALA A 178 -4.54 2.41 -20.34
N GLN A 179 -3.75 2.42 -19.26
CA GLN A 179 -4.26 2.59 -17.90
C GLN A 179 -5.08 3.89 -17.79
N GLY A 180 -6.31 3.78 -17.30
CA GLY A 180 -7.25 4.90 -17.17
C GLY A 180 -8.20 5.11 -18.36
N LEU A 181 -8.27 4.19 -19.33
CA LEU A 181 -9.35 4.17 -20.31
C LEU A 181 -10.61 3.51 -19.72
N ASP A 182 -11.73 4.23 -19.77
CA ASP A 182 -13.07 3.70 -19.65
C ASP A 182 -13.42 2.81 -20.86
N LEU A 183 -13.05 1.53 -20.78
CA LEU A 183 -13.34 0.55 -21.82
C LEU A 183 -14.79 0.07 -21.83
N ASP A 184 -15.56 0.32 -20.78
CA ASP A 184 -16.99 -0.02 -20.76
C ASP A 184 -17.74 0.76 -21.87
N ASN A 185 -17.21 1.91 -22.24
CA ASN A 185 -17.67 2.74 -23.35
C ASN A 185 -16.96 2.44 -24.70
N ALA A 186 -16.09 1.43 -24.77
CA ALA A 186 -15.32 1.07 -25.98
C ALA A 186 -15.21 -0.47 -26.21
N PRO A 187 -16.35 -1.18 -26.40
CA PRO A 187 -16.39 -2.64 -26.45
C PRO A 187 -15.58 -3.24 -27.63
N GLU A 188 -15.48 -2.54 -28.76
CA GLU A 188 -14.69 -3.01 -29.91
C GLU A 188 -13.18 -3.02 -29.59
N LEU A 189 -12.69 -2.00 -28.88
CA LEU A 189 -11.30 -1.95 -28.44
C LEU A 189 -11.03 -3.05 -27.41
N GLN A 190 -11.96 -3.29 -26.49
CA GLN A 190 -11.87 -4.37 -25.50
C GLN A 190 -11.76 -5.75 -26.18
N GLU A 191 -12.56 -6.02 -27.22
CA GLU A 191 -12.50 -7.27 -27.98
C GLU A 191 -11.17 -7.42 -28.75
N LYS A 192 -10.69 -6.34 -29.39
CA LYS A 192 -9.40 -6.33 -30.09
C LYS A 192 -8.22 -6.58 -29.14
N LEU A 193 -8.25 -5.95 -27.96
CA LEU A 193 -7.25 -6.16 -26.91
C LEU A 193 -7.26 -7.59 -26.39
N SER A 194 -8.45 -8.13 -26.08
CA SER A 194 -8.60 -9.53 -25.67
C SER A 194 -8.08 -10.51 -26.73
N THR A 195 -8.36 -10.24 -28.01
CA THR A 195 -7.89 -11.07 -29.13
C THR A 195 -6.38 -10.98 -29.31
N PHE A 196 -5.81 -9.78 -29.18
CA PHE A 196 -4.36 -9.57 -29.26
C PHE A 196 -3.61 -10.29 -28.14
N THR A 197 -4.07 -10.14 -26.89
CA THR A 197 -3.52 -10.84 -25.72
C THR A 197 -3.60 -12.35 -25.91
N ARG A 198 -4.75 -12.89 -26.34
CA ARG A 198 -4.90 -14.33 -26.64
C ARG A 198 -3.92 -14.81 -27.72
N ASN A 199 -3.64 -14.00 -28.73
CA ASN A 199 -2.70 -14.36 -29.80
C ASN A 199 -1.23 -14.32 -29.34
N ILE A 200 -0.82 -13.33 -28.54
CA ILE A 200 0.52 -13.32 -27.93
C ILE A 200 0.69 -14.53 -27.04
N ILE A 201 -0.30 -14.78 -26.16
CA ILE A 201 -0.28 -15.92 -25.26
C ILE A 201 -0.14 -17.21 -26.06
N LYS A 202 -0.94 -17.44 -27.10
CA LYS A 202 -0.77 -18.61 -27.99
C LYS A 202 0.59 -18.69 -28.66
N GLN A 203 1.19 -17.57 -29.07
CA GLN A 203 2.51 -17.59 -29.71
C GLN A 203 3.63 -17.93 -28.74
N VAL A 204 3.58 -17.37 -27.53
CA VAL A 204 4.50 -17.73 -26.44
C VAL A 204 4.30 -19.20 -26.10
N LEU A 205 3.04 -19.62 -25.90
CA LEU A 205 2.67 -20.96 -25.45
C LEU A 205 2.92 -22.10 -26.47
N ASN A 206 2.93 -21.79 -27.77
CA ASN A 206 3.25 -22.78 -28.81
C ASN A 206 4.74 -23.10 -28.91
N LYS A 207 5.60 -22.45 -28.13
CA LYS A 207 7.01 -22.83 -28.04
C LYS A 207 7.12 -24.13 -27.22
N PRO A 208 7.93 -25.11 -27.65
CA PRO A 208 8.21 -26.26 -26.80
C PRO A 208 8.84 -25.78 -25.49
N ALA A 209 8.54 -26.45 -24.38
CA ALA A 209 9.02 -26.11 -23.03
C ALA A 209 10.53 -25.80 -22.96
N SER A 210 11.33 -26.51 -23.73
CA SER A 210 12.78 -26.31 -23.82
C SER A 210 13.23 -25.06 -24.59
N ALA A 211 12.31 -24.31 -25.18
CA ALA A 211 12.57 -23.15 -26.05
C ALA A 211 12.02 -21.84 -25.50
N TYR A 212 11.44 -21.84 -24.29
CA TYR A 212 11.14 -20.60 -23.58
C TYR A 212 12.43 -19.89 -23.20
N SER A 213 12.56 -18.63 -23.61
CA SER A 213 13.62 -17.75 -23.15
C SER A 213 13.15 -16.89 -21.97
N LEU A 214 14.09 -16.22 -21.29
CA LEU A 214 13.76 -15.21 -20.29
C LEU A 214 12.94 -14.05 -20.88
N ASP A 215 13.15 -13.71 -22.16
CA ASP A 215 12.33 -12.71 -22.85
C ASP A 215 10.86 -13.13 -23.00
N ASP A 216 10.60 -14.44 -23.12
CA ASP A 216 9.23 -14.97 -23.16
C ASP A 216 8.53 -14.82 -21.82
N LEU A 217 9.27 -14.97 -20.72
CA LEU A 217 8.79 -14.66 -19.38
C LEU A 217 8.49 -13.17 -19.30
N ASP A 218 9.44 -12.27 -19.62
CA ASP A 218 9.24 -10.81 -19.60
C ASP A 218 8.03 -10.32 -20.40
N ILE A 219 7.81 -10.88 -21.60
CA ILE A 219 6.60 -10.62 -22.40
C ILE A 219 5.35 -11.01 -21.62
N TRP A 220 5.38 -12.16 -20.94
CA TRP A 220 4.28 -12.64 -20.12
C TRP A 220 4.08 -11.76 -18.87
N LEU A 221 5.17 -11.23 -18.30
CA LEU A 221 5.14 -10.35 -17.14
C LEU A 221 4.47 -9.00 -17.45
N ASP A 222 4.78 -8.44 -18.61
CA ASP A 222 4.14 -7.22 -19.07
C ASP A 222 2.68 -7.45 -19.49
N LEU A 223 2.31 -8.68 -19.87
CA LEU A 223 0.91 -9.05 -20.08
C LEU A 223 0.11 -9.05 -18.76
N GLN A 224 0.73 -9.31 -17.61
CA GLN A 224 0.01 -9.27 -16.33
C GLN A 224 -0.28 -7.86 -15.81
N ARG A 225 0.45 -6.85 -16.33
CA ARG A 225 0.24 -5.43 -15.96
C ARG A 225 -0.98 -4.82 -16.65
N ILE A 226 -1.68 -5.60 -17.46
CA ILE A 226 -2.88 -5.22 -18.17
C ILE A 226 -4.06 -5.25 -17.19
N PRO A 227 -4.80 -4.13 -16.98
CA PRO A 227 -5.92 -4.05 -16.04
C PRO A 227 -7.06 -5.05 -16.28
N PHE A 228 -7.10 -5.70 -17.45
CA PHE A 228 -8.16 -6.62 -17.87
C PHE A 228 -7.94 -8.07 -17.44
N THR A 229 -6.83 -8.38 -16.78
CA THR A 229 -6.66 -9.64 -16.06
C THR A 229 -6.95 -9.42 -14.58
N GLU A 230 -8.23 -9.25 -14.22
CA GLU A 230 -8.60 -9.82 -12.92
C GLU A 230 -8.12 -11.28 -12.95
N PRO A 231 -7.50 -11.81 -11.88
CA PRO A 231 -7.04 -13.20 -11.86
C PRO A 231 -8.12 -14.15 -12.38
N ASN A 232 -9.38 -13.84 -12.10
CA ASN A 232 -10.59 -14.55 -12.50
C ASN A 232 -10.88 -14.56 -14.00
N ASN A 233 -10.36 -13.61 -14.78
CA ASN A 233 -10.62 -13.45 -16.22
C ASN A 233 -9.58 -14.14 -17.11
N ILE A 234 -8.54 -14.76 -16.52
CA ILE A 234 -7.60 -15.59 -17.27
C ILE A 234 -8.25 -16.96 -17.51
N PRO A 235 -8.43 -17.40 -18.78
CA PRO A 235 -8.94 -18.72 -19.11
C PRO A 235 -8.15 -19.84 -18.42
N ASP A 236 -8.82 -20.89 -17.97
CA ASP A 236 -8.21 -21.99 -17.21
C ASP A 236 -7.07 -22.68 -17.97
N GLU A 237 -7.18 -22.78 -19.31
CA GLU A 237 -6.11 -23.32 -20.15
C GLU A 237 -4.82 -22.50 -20.02
N ILE A 238 -4.95 -21.17 -20.00
CA ILE A 238 -3.81 -20.25 -19.86
C ILE A 238 -3.22 -20.34 -18.46
N ARG A 239 -4.05 -20.44 -17.41
CA ARG A 239 -3.54 -20.62 -16.03
C ARG A 239 -2.78 -21.92 -15.87
N LYS A 240 -3.26 -22.99 -16.49
CA LYS A 240 -2.59 -24.30 -16.47
C LYS A 240 -1.24 -24.23 -17.15
N GLU A 241 -1.17 -23.59 -18.32
CA GLU A 241 0.08 -23.44 -19.06
C GLU A 241 1.07 -22.50 -18.34
N LEU A 242 0.58 -21.42 -17.72
CA LEU A 242 1.38 -20.56 -16.84
C LEU A 242 1.99 -21.37 -15.68
N SER A 243 1.19 -22.24 -15.07
CA SER A 243 1.66 -23.06 -13.95
C SER A 243 2.83 -23.96 -14.37
N VAL A 244 2.74 -24.57 -15.55
CA VAL A 244 3.82 -25.38 -16.14
C VAL A 244 5.07 -24.53 -16.38
N LEU A 245 4.92 -23.30 -16.89
CA LEU A 245 6.05 -22.40 -17.11
C LEU A 245 6.72 -22.02 -15.79
N ILE A 246 5.96 -21.62 -14.77
CA ILE A 246 6.49 -21.29 -13.45
C ILE A 246 7.22 -22.51 -12.84
N GLU A 247 6.62 -23.70 -12.91
CA GLU A 247 7.26 -24.92 -12.41
C GLU A 247 8.58 -25.22 -13.12
N GLN A 248 8.64 -25.07 -14.44
CA GLN A 248 9.85 -25.25 -15.23
C GLN A 248 10.92 -24.22 -14.88
N THR A 249 10.52 -22.96 -14.69
CA THR A 249 11.42 -21.91 -14.22
C THR A 249 12.00 -22.29 -12.87
N LEU A 250 11.16 -22.66 -11.89
CA LEU A 250 11.61 -23.06 -10.55
C LEU A 250 12.53 -24.30 -10.55
N ASP A 251 12.37 -25.22 -11.51
CA ASP A 251 13.22 -26.41 -11.64
C ASP A 251 14.62 -26.09 -12.19
N GLN A 252 14.81 -24.97 -12.89
CA GLN A 252 16.10 -24.52 -13.44
C GLN A 252 17.00 -23.84 -12.38
N LYS A 253 17.17 -24.50 -11.23
CA LYS A 253 17.79 -24.00 -9.97
C LYS A 253 19.14 -23.28 -10.12
N GLU A 254 19.87 -23.42 -11.24
CA GLU A 254 21.22 -22.87 -11.43
C GLU A 254 21.28 -21.49 -12.11
N PHE A 255 20.17 -20.96 -12.67
CA PHE A 255 20.24 -19.77 -13.56
C PHE A 255 19.18 -18.68 -13.32
N ILE A 256 18.36 -18.77 -12.27
CA ILE A 256 17.31 -17.78 -12.02
C ILE A 256 17.92 -16.61 -11.24
N GLU A 257 17.86 -15.41 -11.80
CA GLU A 257 18.17 -14.19 -11.05
C GLU A 257 17.11 -13.93 -9.98
N ASP A 258 17.49 -13.37 -8.83
CA ASP A 258 16.57 -13.17 -7.68
C ASP A 258 15.26 -12.45 -8.07
N ALA A 259 15.35 -11.48 -8.99
CA ALA A 259 14.20 -10.74 -9.50
C ALA A 259 13.21 -11.63 -10.29
N GLN A 260 13.71 -12.63 -11.02
CA GLN A 260 12.91 -13.56 -11.80
C GLN A 260 12.20 -14.56 -10.89
N LEU A 261 12.88 -15.02 -9.85
CA LEU A 261 12.31 -15.91 -8.84
C LEU A 261 11.21 -15.19 -8.03
N GLU A 262 11.48 -13.97 -7.57
CA GLU A 262 10.50 -13.13 -6.88
C GLU A 262 9.26 -12.92 -7.76
N TYR A 263 9.46 -12.67 -9.05
CA TYR A 263 8.37 -12.46 -9.97
C TYR A 263 7.56 -13.75 -10.22
N ALA A 264 8.23 -14.88 -10.50
CA ALA A 264 7.58 -16.18 -10.68
C ALA A 264 6.72 -16.59 -9.47
N ILE A 265 7.13 -16.18 -8.27
CA ILE A 265 6.37 -16.42 -7.03
C ILE A 265 5.20 -15.44 -6.89
N LYS A 266 5.38 -14.17 -7.29
CA LYS A 266 4.28 -13.18 -7.35
C LYS A 266 3.19 -13.56 -8.37
N THR A 267 3.50 -14.41 -9.36
CA THR A 267 2.52 -14.89 -10.34
C THR A 267 1.76 -16.15 -9.93
N ILE A 268 2.16 -16.82 -8.84
CA ILE A 268 1.46 -17.98 -8.26
C ILE A 268 -0.06 -17.77 -8.06
N PRO A 269 -0.57 -16.63 -7.57
CA PRO A 269 -2.01 -16.47 -7.37
C PRO A 269 -2.79 -16.43 -8.71
N HIS A 270 -2.10 -16.31 -9.83
CA HIS A 270 -2.67 -16.42 -11.18
C HIS A 270 -2.50 -17.83 -11.79
N ALA A 271 -1.80 -18.73 -11.11
CA ALA A 271 -1.64 -20.11 -11.50
C ALA A 271 -2.97 -20.88 -11.34
N HIS A 272 -3.02 -22.07 -11.93
CA HIS A 272 -4.12 -23.00 -11.74
C HIS A 272 -4.10 -23.48 -10.27
N PRO A 273 -5.24 -23.49 -9.55
CA PRO A 273 -5.28 -23.83 -8.13
C PRO A 273 -4.57 -25.15 -7.78
N ASP A 274 -4.68 -26.17 -8.64
CA ASP A 274 -4.04 -27.48 -8.53
C ASP A 274 -2.50 -27.43 -8.48
N SER A 275 -1.89 -26.39 -9.06
CA SER A 275 -0.44 -26.25 -9.15
C SER A 275 0.14 -25.42 -7.99
N ILE A 276 -0.69 -24.64 -7.29
CA ILE A 276 -0.24 -23.74 -6.22
C ILE A 276 0.49 -24.51 -5.10
N PRO A 277 0.04 -25.68 -4.63
CA PRO A 277 0.76 -26.40 -3.59
C PRO A 277 2.19 -26.77 -4.00
N ASN A 278 2.37 -27.29 -5.22
CA ASN A 278 3.68 -27.66 -5.76
C ASN A 278 4.58 -26.43 -5.95
N LEU A 279 4.02 -25.32 -6.43
CA LEU A 279 4.74 -24.06 -6.61
C LEU A 279 5.22 -23.46 -5.28
N ILE A 280 4.39 -23.50 -4.24
CA ILE A 280 4.78 -23.06 -2.89
C ILE A 280 5.84 -23.99 -2.29
N ALA A 281 5.68 -25.32 -2.43
CA ALA A 281 6.68 -26.26 -1.93
C ALA A 281 8.05 -26.03 -2.61
N LYS A 282 8.06 -25.92 -3.95
CA LYS A 282 9.29 -25.62 -4.71
C LYS A 282 9.90 -24.28 -4.32
N SER A 283 9.10 -23.22 -4.14
CA SER A 283 9.64 -21.91 -3.74
C SER A 283 10.28 -21.94 -2.35
N LEU A 284 9.71 -22.72 -1.41
CA LEU A 284 10.28 -22.93 -0.09
C LEU A 284 11.58 -23.75 -0.11
N GLU A 285 11.75 -24.66 -1.07
CA GLU A 285 12.99 -25.43 -1.27
C GLU A 285 14.14 -24.62 -1.87
N ILE A 286 13.84 -23.71 -2.81
CA ILE A 286 14.84 -22.98 -3.61
C ILE A 286 15.56 -21.91 -2.79
N ASP A 287 14.94 -21.42 -1.71
CA ASP A 287 15.56 -20.48 -0.78
C ASP A 287 15.92 -21.14 0.57
N PRO A 288 16.99 -21.97 0.63
CA PRO A 288 17.46 -22.53 1.90
C PRO A 288 18.23 -21.51 2.75
N ARG A 289 18.66 -20.37 2.16
CA ARG A 289 19.47 -19.34 2.83
C ARG A 289 18.65 -18.24 3.50
N GLY A 290 17.34 -18.20 3.29
CA GLY A 290 16.42 -17.40 4.09
C GLY A 290 16.27 -15.97 3.62
N TRP A 291 16.11 -15.75 2.32
CA TRP A 291 15.54 -14.49 1.84
C TRP A 291 14.10 -14.39 2.36
N SER A 292 13.85 -13.41 3.24
CA SER A 292 12.56 -13.25 3.94
C SER A 292 11.39 -13.10 2.97
N ASP A 293 11.62 -12.49 1.83
CA ASP A 293 10.55 -11.96 0.99
C ASP A 293 9.88 -13.06 0.16
N LEU A 294 10.66 -14.01 -0.38
CA LEU A 294 10.10 -15.13 -1.16
C LEU A 294 9.20 -16.03 -0.32
N ARG A 295 9.61 -16.29 0.92
CA ARG A 295 8.84 -17.08 1.89
C ARG A 295 7.58 -16.35 2.33
N VAL A 296 7.68 -15.03 2.53
CA VAL A 296 6.53 -14.17 2.82
C VAL A 296 5.54 -14.18 1.66
N ILE A 297 6.00 -13.95 0.42
CA ILE A 297 5.15 -13.96 -0.77
C ILE A 297 4.49 -15.34 -0.95
N SER A 298 5.25 -16.43 -0.76
CA SER A 298 4.70 -17.80 -0.84
C SER A 298 3.61 -18.03 0.21
N ALA A 299 3.81 -17.60 1.46
CA ALA A 299 2.79 -17.66 2.50
C ALA A 299 1.56 -16.77 2.18
N MET A 300 1.77 -15.62 1.53
CA MET A 300 0.69 -14.73 1.08
C MET A 300 -0.17 -15.34 -0.04
N ASN A 301 0.35 -16.35 -0.76
CA ASN A 301 -0.34 -17.02 -1.87
C ASN A 301 -1.12 -18.29 -1.46
N ILE A 302 -0.97 -18.77 -0.22
CA ILE A 302 -1.77 -19.89 0.30
C ILE A 302 -3.29 -19.69 0.11
N PRO A 303 -3.88 -18.49 0.32
CA PRO A 303 -5.30 -18.24 0.06
C PRO A 303 -5.79 -18.57 -1.34
N SER A 304 -4.90 -18.62 -2.34
CA SER A 304 -5.25 -18.90 -3.73
C SER A 304 -5.28 -20.40 -4.06
N ALA A 305 -4.74 -21.25 -3.17
CA ALA A 305 -4.80 -22.71 -3.31
C ALA A 305 -6.23 -23.25 -3.18
N LYS A 306 -6.45 -24.51 -3.55
CA LYS A 306 -7.76 -25.14 -3.30
C LYS A 306 -8.04 -25.18 -1.80
N PRO A 307 -9.31 -25.02 -1.37
CA PRO A 307 -9.68 -25.09 0.04
C PRO A 307 -9.19 -26.35 0.78
N ASP A 308 -9.10 -27.48 0.08
CA ASP A 308 -8.67 -28.77 0.63
C ASP A 308 -7.14 -28.87 0.83
N ASP A 309 -6.35 -28.07 0.09
CA ASP A 309 -4.88 -28.07 0.16
C ASP A 309 -4.35 -27.09 1.23
N ILE A 310 -5.13 -26.05 1.55
CA ILE A 310 -4.77 -24.99 2.51
C ILE A 310 -4.34 -25.55 3.89
N PRO A 311 -5.04 -26.53 4.50
CA PRO A 311 -4.63 -27.08 5.80
C PRO A 311 -3.24 -27.71 5.80
N GLU A 312 -2.84 -28.36 4.70
CA GLU A 312 -1.53 -28.98 4.56
C GLU A 312 -0.44 -27.92 4.38
N LEU A 313 -0.66 -26.93 3.51
CA LEU A 313 0.27 -25.81 3.30
C LEU A 313 0.53 -25.00 4.57
N ILE A 314 -0.52 -24.73 5.37
CA ILE A 314 -0.35 -24.06 6.67
C ILE A 314 0.42 -24.97 7.63
N THR A 315 0.15 -26.28 7.64
CA THR A 315 0.88 -27.22 8.48
C THR A 315 2.38 -27.22 8.14
N GLU A 316 2.71 -27.28 6.85
CA GLU A 316 4.08 -27.22 6.36
C GLU A 316 4.78 -25.92 6.79
N ALA A 317 4.11 -24.77 6.60
CA ALA A 317 4.64 -23.48 7.02
C ALA A 317 4.90 -23.41 8.54
N LEU A 318 4.00 -23.95 9.37
CA LEU A 318 4.17 -23.97 10.82
C LEU A 318 5.31 -24.88 11.26
N SER A 319 5.48 -26.02 10.60
CA SER A 319 6.52 -27.02 10.88
C SER A 319 7.90 -26.61 10.37
N ASN A 320 8.00 -25.67 9.42
CA ASN A 320 9.28 -25.22 8.87
C ASN A 320 10.01 -24.30 9.90
N PRO A 321 11.17 -24.73 10.45
CA PRO A 321 11.89 -23.95 11.46
C PRO A 321 12.62 -22.73 10.87
N SER A 322 12.81 -22.70 9.55
CA SER A 322 13.48 -21.61 8.87
C SER A 322 12.53 -20.43 8.61
N LEU A 323 11.21 -20.62 8.65
CA LEU A 323 10.24 -19.54 8.48
C LEU A 323 10.18 -18.63 9.71
N SER A 324 10.20 -17.32 9.47
CA SER A 324 9.99 -16.34 10.53
C SER A 324 8.58 -16.48 11.13
N ILE A 325 8.43 -16.07 12.39
CA ILE A 325 7.12 -16.04 13.07
C ILE A 325 6.12 -15.20 12.29
N VAL A 326 6.54 -14.07 11.70
CA VAL A 326 5.68 -13.20 10.89
C VAL A 326 5.15 -13.96 9.67
N THR A 327 6.00 -14.69 8.96
CA THR A 327 5.62 -15.52 7.81
C THR A 327 4.63 -16.62 8.22
N LYS A 328 4.87 -17.29 9.35
CA LYS A 328 3.95 -18.30 9.90
C LYS A 328 2.57 -17.71 10.22
N ILE A 329 2.51 -16.50 10.79
CA ILE A 329 1.26 -15.79 11.05
C ILE A 329 0.52 -15.43 9.76
N ILE A 330 1.24 -15.02 8.72
CA ILE A 330 0.66 -14.77 7.40
C ILE A 330 0.01 -16.05 6.87
N ALA A 331 0.70 -17.20 6.95
CA ALA A 331 0.12 -18.49 6.58
C ALA A 331 -1.11 -18.84 7.44
N ILE A 332 -1.06 -18.65 8.76
CA ILE A 332 -2.20 -18.88 9.66
C ILE A 332 -3.44 -18.09 9.23
N ARG A 333 -3.29 -16.85 8.76
CA ARG A 333 -4.43 -16.03 8.29
C ARG A 333 -5.16 -16.65 7.10
N ALA A 334 -4.46 -17.45 6.29
CA ALA A 334 -5.07 -18.18 5.18
C ALA A 334 -6.02 -19.28 5.65
N SER A 335 -5.99 -19.68 6.93
CA SER A 335 -6.90 -20.69 7.48
C SER A 335 -8.38 -20.36 7.23
N ARG A 336 -8.75 -19.07 7.18
CA ARG A 336 -10.13 -18.62 6.89
C ARG A 336 -10.70 -19.08 5.55
N TYR A 337 -9.84 -19.54 4.64
CA TYR A 337 -10.22 -20.06 3.32
C TYR A 337 -10.28 -21.60 3.28
N ALA A 338 -9.87 -22.28 4.36
CA ALA A 338 -9.96 -23.74 4.46
C ALA A 338 -11.42 -24.21 4.59
N SER A 339 -11.66 -25.48 4.23
CA SER A 339 -12.97 -26.10 4.41
C SER A 339 -13.44 -26.06 5.88
N PRO A 340 -14.75 -25.94 6.17
CA PRO A 340 -15.25 -25.97 7.55
C PRO A 340 -14.87 -27.25 8.31
N SER A 341 -14.78 -28.39 7.63
CA SER A 341 -14.39 -29.67 8.23
C SER A 341 -12.92 -29.73 8.66
N ASP A 342 -12.05 -28.96 8.02
CA ASP A 342 -10.63 -28.93 8.36
C ASP A 342 -10.27 -27.81 9.33
N MET A 343 -11.09 -26.75 9.40
CA MET A 343 -10.88 -25.62 10.29
C MET A 343 -10.64 -26.04 11.75
N THR A 344 -11.44 -26.96 12.29
CA THR A 344 -11.27 -27.40 13.69
C THR A 344 -9.93 -28.12 13.92
N LYS A 345 -9.49 -28.96 12.98
CA LYS A 345 -8.20 -29.64 13.05
C LYS A 345 -7.04 -28.64 12.94
N LEU A 346 -7.19 -27.68 12.02
CA LEU A 346 -6.22 -26.63 11.77
C LEU A 346 -6.07 -25.69 12.97
N GLN A 347 -7.19 -25.24 13.55
CA GLN A 347 -7.22 -24.44 14.78
C GLN A 347 -6.46 -25.13 15.93
N LYS A 348 -6.60 -26.45 16.09
CA LYS A 348 -5.86 -27.21 17.09
C LYS A 348 -4.35 -27.28 16.80
N LYS A 349 -3.96 -27.43 15.53
CA LYS A 349 -2.55 -27.33 15.12
C LYS A 349 -1.97 -25.94 15.41
N ILE A 350 -2.74 -24.88 15.12
CA ILE A 350 -2.36 -23.49 15.41
C ILE A 350 -2.24 -23.28 16.92
N SER A 351 -3.18 -23.77 17.73
CA SER A 351 -3.08 -23.77 19.20
C SER A 351 -1.76 -24.40 19.67
N ASN A 352 -1.45 -25.60 19.19
CA ASN A 352 -0.23 -26.32 19.57
C ASN A 352 1.05 -25.56 19.16
N TRP A 353 1.05 -24.96 17.97
CA TRP A 353 2.18 -24.14 17.52
C TRP A 353 2.35 -22.90 18.39
N VAL A 354 1.28 -22.13 18.63
CA VAL A 354 1.32 -20.95 19.53
C VAL A 354 1.79 -21.36 20.92
N GLU A 355 1.28 -22.48 21.46
CA GLU A 355 1.73 -23.00 22.75
C GLU A 355 3.23 -23.34 22.76
N THR A 356 3.72 -23.95 21.70
CA THR A 356 5.15 -24.27 21.53
C THR A 356 5.96 -22.97 21.50
N GLU A 357 5.58 -21.98 20.71
CA GLU A 357 6.27 -20.69 20.65
C GLU A 357 6.23 -19.95 22.00
N VAL A 358 5.12 -20.01 22.74
CA VAL A 358 5.03 -19.42 24.09
C VAL A 358 5.97 -20.14 25.07
N ASN A 359 6.08 -21.46 24.99
CA ASN A 359 6.91 -22.27 25.89
C ASN A 359 8.42 -22.16 25.57
N TYR A 360 8.79 -22.17 24.30
CA TYR A 360 10.19 -22.23 23.85
C TYR A 360 10.75 -20.87 23.42
N GLY A 361 9.88 -19.94 23.03
CA GLY A 361 10.25 -18.61 22.53
C GLY A 361 10.90 -17.68 23.55
N PHE A 362 10.92 -18.06 24.82
CA PHE A 362 11.64 -17.36 25.88
C PHE A 362 13.16 -17.25 25.59
N LEU A 363 13.68 -18.07 24.66
CA LEU A 363 15.09 -18.09 24.26
C LEU A 363 15.39 -17.32 22.96
N SER A 364 14.41 -16.88 22.18
CA SER A 364 14.63 -16.38 20.80
C SER A 364 13.81 -15.13 20.46
N ASN A 365 14.21 -13.94 20.92
CA ASN A 365 13.76 -12.60 20.45
C ASN A 365 12.26 -12.47 20.09
N LEU A 366 11.39 -13.19 20.80
CA LEU A 366 10.04 -13.42 20.32
C LEU A 366 9.18 -12.20 20.64
N ASN A 367 8.62 -11.55 19.60
CA ASN A 367 7.70 -10.42 19.80
C ASN A 367 6.29 -10.96 20.14
N PRO A 368 5.78 -10.74 21.37
CA PRO A 368 4.45 -11.22 21.78
C PRO A 368 3.31 -10.70 20.89
N GLU A 369 3.46 -9.50 20.31
CA GLU A 369 2.45 -8.92 19.40
C GLU A 369 2.22 -9.78 18.17
N ASN A 370 3.25 -10.47 17.70
CA ASN A 370 3.12 -11.38 16.57
C ASN A 370 2.26 -12.59 16.97
N LEU A 371 2.49 -13.20 18.14
CA LEU A 371 1.64 -14.30 18.61
C LEU A 371 0.20 -13.87 18.88
N LEU A 372 -0.02 -12.64 19.38
CA LEU A 372 -1.37 -12.10 19.56
C LEU A 372 -2.17 -12.07 18.24
N LYS A 373 -1.51 -11.86 17.09
CA LYS A 373 -2.16 -11.90 15.76
C LYS A 373 -2.61 -13.31 15.36
N ALA A 374 -2.08 -14.37 16.00
CA ALA A 374 -2.49 -15.76 15.74
C ALA A 374 -3.69 -16.19 16.61
N ILE A 375 -3.95 -15.52 17.75
CA ILE A 375 -5.03 -15.87 18.68
C ILE A 375 -6.43 -15.96 18.04
N PRO A 376 -6.84 -15.12 17.07
CA PRO A 376 -8.13 -15.29 16.39
C PRO A 376 -8.30 -16.63 15.66
N TYR A 377 -7.20 -17.34 15.39
CA TYR A 377 -7.17 -18.55 14.58
C TYR A 377 -6.83 -19.82 15.39
N VAL A 378 -6.62 -19.70 16.70
CA VAL A 378 -6.45 -20.87 17.59
C VAL A 378 -7.81 -21.49 17.90
N HIS A 379 -7.81 -22.70 18.46
CA HIS A 379 -9.05 -23.33 18.90
C HIS A 379 -9.70 -22.53 20.04
N PRO A 380 -11.02 -22.28 20.02
CA PRO A 380 -11.68 -21.40 21.01
C PRO A 380 -11.48 -21.80 22.47
N SER A 381 -11.34 -23.10 22.77
CA SER A 381 -11.08 -23.57 24.15
C SER A 381 -9.71 -23.16 24.68
N ASP A 382 -8.74 -22.96 23.79
CA ASP A 382 -7.34 -22.74 24.15
C ASP A 382 -7.00 -21.24 24.16
N ALA A 383 -7.75 -20.44 23.39
CA ALA A 383 -7.51 -19.01 23.19
C ALA A 383 -7.36 -18.22 24.51
N PRO A 384 -8.22 -18.38 25.53
CA PRO A 384 -8.08 -17.63 26.78
C PRO A 384 -6.78 -17.98 27.53
N GLY A 385 -6.41 -19.26 27.57
CA GLY A 385 -5.19 -19.72 28.25
C GLY A 385 -3.92 -19.26 27.54
N LEU A 386 -3.90 -19.35 26.21
CA LEU A 386 -2.78 -18.87 25.39
C LEU A 386 -2.65 -17.35 25.46
N LEU A 387 -3.76 -16.60 25.39
CA LEU A 387 -3.75 -15.15 25.52
C LEU A 387 -3.16 -14.72 26.87
N ALA A 388 -3.64 -15.31 27.98
CA ALA A 388 -3.13 -14.99 29.31
C ALA A 388 -1.62 -15.24 29.42
N ARG A 389 -1.12 -16.33 28.84
CA ARG A 389 0.31 -16.66 28.84
C ARG A 389 1.15 -15.76 27.94
N ILE A 390 0.66 -15.41 26.74
CA ILE A 390 1.34 -14.46 25.84
C ILE A 390 1.46 -13.10 26.53
N MET A 391 0.41 -12.65 27.21
CA MET A 391 0.43 -11.39 27.94
C MET A 391 1.44 -11.40 29.09
N GLN A 392 1.69 -12.56 29.72
CA GLN A 392 2.71 -12.72 30.76
C GLN A 392 4.15 -12.75 30.23
N ILE A 393 4.37 -12.84 28.91
CA ILE A 393 5.73 -12.80 28.35
C ILE A 393 6.31 -11.40 28.64
N PRO A 394 7.39 -11.30 29.45
CA PRO A 394 7.94 -10.01 29.82
C PRO A 394 8.41 -9.29 28.56
N ARG A 395 7.75 -8.19 28.20
CA ARG A 395 8.20 -7.31 27.12
C ARG A 395 9.55 -6.64 27.43
N SER A 396 9.99 -6.74 28.69
CA SER A 396 11.17 -6.06 29.22
C SER A 396 12.47 -6.32 28.46
N LYS A 397 12.69 -7.44 27.75
CA LYS A 397 13.94 -7.60 26.94
C LYS A 397 13.94 -6.78 25.65
N VAL A 398 12.86 -6.84 24.86
CA VAL A 398 12.72 -6.06 23.62
C VAL A 398 12.66 -4.56 23.94
N TYR A 399 11.99 -4.21 25.03
CA TYR A 399 11.82 -2.83 25.43
C TYR A 399 12.96 -2.27 26.29
N ALA A 400 13.76 -3.06 27.01
CA ALA A 400 14.92 -2.51 27.74
C ALA A 400 16.01 -2.01 26.79
N GLU A 401 16.23 -2.68 25.67
CA GLU A 401 17.18 -2.22 24.65
C GLU A 401 16.67 -0.97 23.90
N GLN A 402 15.35 -0.89 23.63
CA GLN A 402 14.73 0.30 23.03
C GLN A 402 14.64 1.48 24.02
N ASN A 403 14.32 1.25 25.30
CA ASN A 403 14.22 2.27 26.33
C ASN A 403 15.58 2.74 26.89
N ALA A 404 16.66 1.96 26.72
CA ALA A 404 18.01 2.38 27.08
C ALA A 404 18.54 3.50 26.17
N ARG A 405 17.99 3.64 24.96
CA ARG A 405 18.15 4.82 24.12
C ARG A 405 17.16 5.85 24.64
N LYS A 406 17.63 6.87 25.38
CA LYS A 406 16.77 7.98 25.83
C LYS A 406 16.01 8.53 24.62
N PRO A 407 14.70 8.32 24.49
CA PRO A 407 13.99 8.97 23.42
C PRO A 407 14.07 10.48 23.66
N LEU A 408 14.38 11.24 22.61
CA LEU A 408 14.05 12.66 22.52
C LEU A 408 12.64 12.81 23.12
N GLY A 409 12.48 13.63 24.16
CA GLY A 409 11.37 13.63 25.13
C GLY A 409 9.95 13.85 24.56
N VAL A 410 9.55 13.08 23.56
CA VAL A 410 8.39 13.23 22.70
C VAL A 410 7.56 11.93 22.68
N THR A 411 8.12 10.79 23.13
CA THR A 411 7.49 9.46 22.94
C THR A 411 6.71 8.93 24.13
N ILE A 412 6.81 9.52 25.32
CA ILE A 412 6.16 8.97 26.52
C ILE A 412 4.82 9.67 26.73
N SER A 413 3.71 8.93 26.58
CA SER A 413 2.37 9.42 26.94
C SER A 413 2.20 9.54 28.45
N PRO A 414 1.24 10.36 28.94
CA PRO A 414 0.90 10.41 30.35
C PRO A 414 0.57 9.03 30.95
N LEU A 415 -0.11 8.15 30.19
CA LEU A 415 -0.41 6.77 30.64
C LEU A 415 0.86 5.92 30.79
N HIS A 416 1.85 6.12 29.91
CA HIS A 416 3.14 5.46 30.01
C HIS A 416 3.96 5.92 31.22
N GLU A 417 3.90 7.21 31.54
CA GLU A 417 4.54 7.76 32.76
C GLU A 417 3.91 7.17 34.02
N GLN A 418 2.59 6.91 33.98
CA GLN A 418 1.82 6.34 35.07
C GLN A 418 1.91 4.80 35.14
N ALA A 419 2.41 4.14 34.09
CA ALA A 419 2.65 2.71 34.06
C ALA A 419 3.89 2.35 34.90
N GLY A 420 3.64 1.82 36.10
CA GLY A 420 4.65 1.29 37.02
C GLY A 420 4.88 -0.22 36.85
N SER A 421 5.40 -0.85 37.91
CA SER A 421 5.47 -2.32 38.05
C SER A 421 4.13 -2.96 38.37
N ASP A 422 3.19 -2.17 38.88
CA ASP A 422 1.89 -2.61 39.36
C ASP A 422 0.77 -1.94 38.56
N ILE A 423 -0.44 -2.49 38.65
CA ILE A 423 -1.64 -1.87 38.07
C ILE A 423 -1.90 -0.55 38.80
N ASN A 424 -1.97 0.54 38.04
CA ASN A 424 -2.28 1.86 38.56
C ASN A 424 -3.72 2.25 38.19
N TRP A 425 -4.53 2.62 39.18
CA TRP A 425 -5.91 3.04 38.96
C TRP A 425 -5.97 4.56 38.88
N LEU A 426 -6.65 5.07 37.85
CA LEU A 426 -6.88 6.49 37.62
C LEU A 426 -8.37 6.77 37.69
N GLU A 427 -8.74 7.64 38.62
CA GLU A 427 -10.10 8.16 38.70
C GLU A 427 -10.30 9.18 37.57
N LYS A 428 -11.28 8.93 36.70
CA LYS A 428 -11.69 9.83 35.61
C LYS A 428 -13.20 10.03 35.62
N THR A 429 -13.63 11.19 35.13
CA THR A 429 -15.06 11.46 34.94
C THR A 429 -15.61 10.64 33.78
N GLY A 430 -16.42 9.63 34.08
CA GLY A 430 -17.11 8.82 33.06
C GLY A 430 -16.53 7.42 32.85
N SER A 431 -15.33 7.14 33.37
CA SER A 431 -14.70 5.82 33.30
C SER A 431 -13.80 5.52 34.50
N ASP A 432 -13.69 4.22 34.84
CA ASP A 432 -12.56 3.74 35.64
C ASP A 432 -11.45 3.32 34.67
N THR A 433 -10.26 3.90 34.80
CA THR A 433 -9.10 3.52 33.98
C THR A 433 -8.06 2.80 34.84
N TYR A 434 -7.65 1.61 34.40
CA TYR A 434 -6.59 0.82 35.02
C TYR A 434 -5.43 0.75 34.04
N VAL A 435 -4.35 1.46 34.34
CA VAL A 435 -3.10 1.38 33.59
C VAL A 435 -2.39 0.10 34.01
N LEU A 436 -2.15 -0.80 33.06
CA LEU A 436 -1.44 -2.04 33.32
C LEU A 436 0.06 -1.77 33.52
N PRO A 437 0.79 -2.71 34.15
CA PRO A 437 2.24 -2.60 34.28
C PRO A 437 2.93 -2.33 32.94
N ARG A 438 4.07 -1.64 32.97
CA ARG A 438 4.75 -1.12 31.78
C ARG A 438 5.03 -2.19 30.71
N GLU A 439 5.28 -3.42 31.12
CA GLU A 439 5.50 -4.55 30.22
C GLU A 439 4.26 -4.97 29.42
N TYR A 440 3.06 -4.52 29.76
CA TYR A 440 1.86 -4.80 28.98
C TYR A 440 1.54 -3.71 27.97
N ASP A 441 2.04 -2.49 28.19
CA ASP A 441 1.85 -1.34 27.29
C ASP A 441 0.36 -1.15 26.91
N ALA A 442 -0.49 -1.24 27.92
CA ALA A 442 -1.93 -1.27 27.74
C ALA A 442 -2.66 -0.67 28.94
N SER A 443 -3.92 -0.32 28.73
CA SER A 443 -4.84 0.10 29.77
C SER A 443 -6.18 -0.62 29.63
N ILE A 444 -6.91 -0.74 30.74
CA ILE A 444 -8.29 -1.25 30.76
C ILE A 444 -9.19 -0.11 31.20
N ARG A 445 -10.21 0.19 30.38
CA ARG A 445 -11.21 1.22 30.64
C ARG A 445 -12.55 0.57 30.90
N ILE A 446 -13.19 0.87 32.02
CA ILE A 446 -14.55 0.46 32.32
C ILE A 446 -15.49 1.58 31.90
N ILE A 447 -16.22 1.36 30.80
CA ILE A 447 -17.08 2.38 30.18
C ILE A 447 -18.49 1.85 29.92
N LYS A 448 -19.44 2.74 29.64
CA LYS A 448 -20.80 2.35 29.25
C LYS A 448 -20.79 1.58 27.93
N THR A 449 -21.68 0.60 27.81
CA THR A 449 -21.80 -0.22 26.60
C THR A 449 -22.02 0.63 25.34
N ASP A 450 -22.87 1.65 25.39
CA ASP A 450 -23.16 2.51 24.22
C ASP A 450 -21.94 3.32 23.77
N CYS A 451 -21.09 3.73 24.72
CA CYS A 451 -19.82 4.40 24.44
C CYS A 451 -18.84 3.45 23.73
N ALA A 452 -18.73 2.21 24.20
CA ALA A 452 -17.91 1.19 23.54
C ALA A 452 -18.40 0.84 22.14
N LEU A 453 -19.72 0.83 21.90
CA LEU A 453 -20.29 0.63 20.57
C LEU A 453 -19.98 1.79 19.62
N SER A 454 -20.08 3.03 20.11
CA SER A 454 -19.73 4.25 19.37
C SER A 454 -18.25 4.25 18.99
N TRP A 455 -17.38 3.90 19.94
CA TRP A 455 -15.94 3.72 19.69
C TRP A 455 -15.68 2.63 18.65
N ALA A 456 -16.29 1.46 18.78
CA ALA A 456 -16.12 0.37 17.82
C ALA A 456 -16.62 0.75 16.41
N LYS A 457 -17.68 1.56 16.31
CA LYS A 457 -18.18 2.12 15.04
C LYS A 457 -17.14 3.04 14.39
N ALA A 458 -16.54 3.96 15.16
CA ALA A 458 -15.46 4.81 14.69
C ALA A 458 -14.24 3.99 14.25
N PHE A 459 -13.77 3.07 15.10
CA PHE A 459 -12.56 2.28 14.87
C PHE A 459 -12.67 1.35 13.65
N ARG A 460 -13.85 0.77 13.38
CA ARG A 460 -14.03 -0.21 12.30
C ARG A 460 -14.31 0.40 10.93
N ASN A 461 -14.63 1.69 10.85
CA ASN A 461 -15.05 2.31 9.59
C ASN A 461 -13.86 2.81 8.74
N TRP A 462 -12.95 1.90 8.39
CA TRP A 462 -11.80 2.16 7.52
C TRP A 462 -12.16 2.92 6.22
N PRO A 463 -13.22 2.53 5.45
CA PRO A 463 -13.54 3.22 4.21
C PRO A 463 -13.82 4.72 4.39
N THR A 464 -14.47 5.11 5.48
CA THR A 464 -14.74 6.52 5.78
C THR A 464 -13.45 7.28 6.09
N TRP A 465 -12.56 6.71 6.91
CA TRP A 465 -11.26 7.32 7.22
C TRP A 465 -10.35 7.46 5.98
N TYR A 466 -10.35 6.44 5.12
CA TYR A 466 -9.62 6.47 3.86
C TYR A 466 -10.13 7.58 2.93
N LYS A 467 -11.46 7.70 2.80
CA LYS A 467 -12.09 8.78 2.03
C LYS A 467 -11.77 10.17 2.59
N ALA A 468 -11.61 10.28 3.91
CA ALA A 468 -11.18 11.51 4.59
C ALA A 468 -9.68 11.83 4.41
N GLY A 469 -8.93 10.97 3.71
CA GLY A 469 -7.51 11.19 3.40
C GLY A 469 -6.53 10.52 4.37
N PHE A 470 -7.01 9.72 5.33
CA PHE A 470 -6.13 8.96 6.21
C PHE A 470 -5.74 7.61 5.59
N ASN A 471 -4.45 7.26 5.67
CA ASN A 471 -3.96 5.91 5.37
C ASN A 471 -3.87 5.02 6.62
N TYR A 472 -4.52 5.42 7.71
CA TYR A 472 -4.67 4.70 8.98
C TYR A 472 -6.03 5.05 9.60
N VAL A 473 -6.46 4.32 10.64
CA VAL A 473 -7.63 4.71 11.44
C VAL A 473 -7.14 5.63 12.57
N PRO A 474 -7.50 6.93 12.59
CA PRO A 474 -6.99 7.89 13.57
C PRO A 474 -7.76 7.84 14.91
N VAL A 475 -8.11 6.65 15.37
CA VAL A 475 -8.87 6.39 16.60
C VAL A 475 -8.07 5.41 17.46
N GLU A 476 -8.04 5.60 18.79
CA GLU A 476 -7.40 4.68 19.73
C GLU A 476 -7.85 3.23 19.48
N ASP A 477 -6.88 2.31 19.36
CA ASP A 477 -7.16 0.90 19.11
C ASP A 477 -7.90 0.24 20.29
N MET A 478 -8.94 -0.54 19.97
CA MET A 478 -9.57 -1.48 20.91
C MET A 478 -8.95 -2.87 20.76
N LEU A 479 -8.09 -3.26 21.71
CA LEU A 479 -7.44 -4.58 21.72
C LEU A 479 -8.40 -5.69 22.15
N TRP A 480 -9.29 -5.38 23.11
CA TRP A 480 -10.26 -6.33 23.64
C TRP A 480 -11.47 -5.60 24.22
N VAL A 481 -12.64 -6.25 24.15
CA VAL A 481 -13.85 -5.79 24.85
C VAL A 481 -14.46 -6.99 25.55
N GLY A 482 -14.71 -6.86 26.85
CA GLY A 482 -15.43 -7.87 27.61
C GLY A 482 -16.41 -7.29 28.62
N PRO A 483 -17.33 -8.11 29.11
CA PRO A 483 -18.35 -7.66 30.04
C PRO A 483 -17.77 -7.48 31.44
N THR A 484 -18.43 -6.64 32.23
CA THR A 484 -18.19 -6.51 33.66
C THR A 484 -19.32 -7.17 34.46
N ALA A 485 -19.24 -7.15 35.79
CA ALA A 485 -20.35 -7.57 36.64
C ALA A 485 -21.62 -6.72 36.41
N ASN A 486 -21.46 -5.46 36.00
CA ASN A 486 -22.57 -4.60 35.61
C ASN A 486 -22.77 -4.70 34.09
N LYS A 487 -23.89 -5.29 33.66
CA LYS A 487 -24.20 -5.47 32.23
C LYS A 487 -24.31 -4.18 31.41
N LYS A 488 -24.40 -3.01 32.05
CA LYS A 488 -24.40 -1.69 31.40
C LYS A 488 -22.98 -1.14 31.16
N LEU A 489 -21.97 -1.82 31.70
CA LEU A 489 -20.56 -1.45 31.59
C LEU A 489 -19.78 -2.59 30.93
N VAL A 490 -18.79 -2.21 30.13
CA VAL A 490 -17.84 -3.12 29.51
C VAL A 490 -16.42 -2.68 29.84
N ALA A 491 -15.52 -3.64 29.93
CA ALA A 491 -14.09 -3.42 30.02
C ALA A 491 -13.53 -3.40 28.59
N VAL A 492 -12.89 -2.30 28.22
CA VAL A 492 -12.17 -2.14 26.95
C VAL A 492 -10.69 -2.09 27.23
N THR A 493 -9.91 -2.99 26.65
CA THR A 493 -8.45 -2.92 26.70
C THR A 493 -7.94 -2.15 25.48
N THR A 494 -7.07 -1.17 25.71
CA THR A 494 -6.38 -0.42 24.64
C THR A 494 -4.88 -0.54 24.74
N SER A 495 -4.19 -0.26 23.63
CA SER A 495 -2.74 -0.02 23.66
C SER A 495 -2.46 1.38 24.20
N ASN A 496 -1.43 1.52 25.04
CA ASN A 496 -0.97 2.85 25.39
C ASN A 496 -0.24 3.43 24.17
N LEU A 497 -0.69 4.58 23.67
CA LEU A 497 -0.05 5.21 22.51
C LEU A 497 1.31 5.81 22.92
N HIS A 498 2.33 5.62 22.09
CA HIS A 498 3.69 6.16 22.31
C HIS A 498 3.81 7.59 21.78
N GLY A 499 3.07 8.50 22.39
CA GLY A 499 2.98 9.89 21.95
C GLY A 499 2.53 10.84 23.04
N ARG A 500 2.64 12.13 22.80
CA ARG A 500 2.13 13.17 23.71
C ARG A 500 0.76 13.63 23.28
N SER A 501 -0.04 14.13 24.22
CA SER A 501 -1.24 14.86 23.83
C SER A 501 -0.86 16.06 22.96
N LEU A 502 -1.73 16.46 22.03
CA LEU A 502 -1.51 17.61 21.16
C LEU A 502 -1.32 18.88 21.98
N GLU A 503 -2.06 19.00 23.09
CA GLU A 503 -1.87 20.04 24.10
C GLU A 503 -0.44 20.08 24.66
N ALA A 504 0.10 18.95 25.13
CA ALA A 504 1.46 18.89 25.63
C ALA A 504 2.52 19.01 24.52
N PHE A 505 2.17 18.62 23.29
CA PHE A 505 3.04 18.71 22.13
C PHE A 505 3.36 20.15 21.77
N TYR A 506 2.37 21.06 21.87
CA TYR A 506 2.56 22.51 21.64
C TYR A 506 3.70 23.12 22.45
N SER A 507 3.87 22.68 23.71
CA SER A 507 4.86 23.23 24.62
C SER A 507 6.12 22.35 24.77
N SER A 508 6.26 21.30 23.96
CA SER A 508 7.31 20.29 24.14
C SER A 508 8.71 20.72 23.69
N GLY A 509 8.83 21.75 22.85
CA GLY A 509 10.08 22.11 22.19
C GLY A 509 10.56 21.06 21.17
N SER A 510 9.70 20.11 20.79
CA SER A 510 10.01 19.05 19.81
C SER A 510 10.33 19.65 18.44
N PRO A 511 11.37 19.17 17.71
CA PRO A 511 11.62 19.56 16.32
C PRO A 511 10.45 19.27 15.37
N LEU A 512 9.57 18.34 15.75
CA LEU A 512 8.35 17.99 15.02
C LEU A 512 7.29 19.10 15.09
N ILE A 513 7.46 20.12 15.93
CA ILE A 513 6.53 21.27 16.01
C ILE A 513 6.35 21.98 14.66
N ARG A 514 7.30 21.81 13.73
CA ARG A 514 7.17 22.28 12.34
C ARG A 514 5.93 21.75 11.61
N PHE A 515 5.39 20.59 12.03
CA PHE A 515 4.19 19.96 11.46
C PHE A 515 2.88 20.39 12.12
N ILE A 516 2.90 21.46 12.92
CA ILE A 516 1.73 21.78 13.76
C ILE A 516 0.48 22.14 12.95
N LYS A 517 0.67 22.76 11.79
CA LYS A 517 -0.44 23.09 10.90
C LYS A 517 -1.11 21.81 10.37
N GLU A 518 -0.30 20.85 9.92
CA GLU A 518 -0.76 19.56 9.44
C GLU A 518 -1.45 18.75 10.54
N LEU A 519 -0.98 18.84 11.79
CA LEU A 519 -1.63 18.20 12.94
C LEU A 519 -2.99 18.84 13.27
N GLU A 520 -3.13 20.16 13.18
CA GLU A 520 -4.43 20.82 13.34
C GLU A 520 -5.38 20.51 12.18
N ASP A 521 -4.89 20.42 10.95
CA ASP A 521 -5.68 19.99 9.79
C ASP A 521 -6.17 18.54 9.98
N MET A 522 -5.29 17.64 10.44
CA MET A 522 -5.68 16.26 10.79
C MET A 522 -6.72 16.23 11.91
N LYS A 523 -6.56 17.02 12.97
CA LYS A 523 -7.53 17.13 14.06
C LYS A 523 -8.90 17.55 13.55
N ASN A 524 -8.96 18.62 12.76
CA ASN A 524 -10.22 19.11 12.20
C ASN A 524 -10.88 18.05 11.30
N THR A 525 -10.07 17.36 10.49
CA THR A 525 -10.54 16.25 9.64
C THR A 525 -11.10 15.10 10.50
N ILE A 526 -10.45 14.75 11.61
CA ILE A 526 -10.94 13.72 12.55
C ILE A 526 -12.30 14.11 13.11
N ILE A 527 -12.46 15.36 13.55
CA ILE A 527 -13.71 15.86 14.15
C ILE A 527 -14.85 15.77 13.13
N THR A 528 -14.67 16.34 11.94
CA THR A 528 -15.70 16.29 10.87
C THR A 528 -16.02 14.85 10.46
N THR A 529 -15.03 13.96 10.42
CA THR A 529 -15.27 12.56 10.06
C THR A 529 -16.06 11.82 11.14
N LEU A 530 -15.86 12.13 12.43
CA LEU A 530 -16.71 11.59 13.50
C LEU A 530 -18.17 12.08 13.39
N GLU A 531 -18.36 13.35 13.03
CA GLU A 531 -19.68 13.93 12.76
C GLU A 531 -20.37 13.23 11.58
N ASP A 532 -19.66 13.00 10.48
CA ASP A 532 -20.15 12.25 9.31
C ASP A 532 -20.54 10.80 9.66
N LEU A 533 -19.87 10.21 10.66
CA LEU A 533 -20.20 8.89 11.20
C LEU A 533 -21.38 8.92 12.18
N ASN A 534 -21.97 10.08 12.43
CA ASN A 534 -22.99 10.32 13.45
C ASN A 534 -22.51 9.85 14.83
N ILE A 535 -21.28 10.23 15.20
CA ILE A 535 -20.65 9.93 16.48
C ILE A 535 -20.31 11.25 17.18
N GLU A 536 -20.94 11.50 18.31
CA GLU A 536 -20.60 12.60 19.20
C GLU A 536 -19.64 12.08 20.27
N HIS A 537 -18.39 12.52 20.27
CA HIS A 537 -17.39 12.07 21.24
C HIS A 537 -17.65 12.58 22.68
N GLY A 538 -18.41 13.68 22.81
CA GLY A 538 -18.80 14.29 24.08
C GLY A 538 -17.78 15.22 24.73
N HIS A 539 -16.49 15.13 24.39
CA HIS A 539 -15.42 15.93 25.02
C HIS A 539 -14.13 16.01 24.17
N LEU A 540 -14.26 16.55 22.95
CA LEU A 540 -13.12 16.78 22.06
C LEU A 540 -12.35 18.03 22.49
N HIS A 541 -11.13 17.85 22.97
CA HIS A 541 -10.17 18.92 23.26
C HIS A 541 -8.75 18.45 22.94
N ASN A 542 -7.78 19.38 22.87
CA ASN A 542 -6.39 19.06 22.48
C ASN A 542 -5.73 17.98 23.34
N GLY A 543 -6.12 17.87 24.61
CA GLY A 543 -5.68 16.78 25.50
C GLY A 543 -6.07 15.36 25.03
N ASN A 544 -7.15 15.22 24.26
CA ASN A 544 -7.67 13.94 23.76
C ASN A 544 -7.22 13.59 22.34
N PHE A 545 -6.25 14.33 21.80
CA PHE A 545 -5.55 13.97 20.57
C PHE A 545 -4.12 13.62 20.91
N VAL A 546 -3.62 12.46 20.49
CA VAL A 546 -2.26 12.00 20.77
C VAL A 546 -1.43 12.02 19.50
N VAL A 547 -0.31 12.76 19.55
CA VAL A 547 0.69 12.88 18.49
C VAL A 547 1.69 11.74 18.62
N VAL A 548 1.64 10.79 17.68
CA VAL A 548 2.50 9.59 17.66
C VAL A 548 3.52 9.73 16.52
N PRO A 549 4.82 9.92 16.83
CA PRO A 549 5.84 10.05 15.81
C PRO A 549 6.06 8.75 15.04
N TYR A 550 6.50 8.87 13.79
CA TYR A 550 7.10 7.74 13.08
C TYR A 550 8.45 7.41 13.69
N THR A 551 8.84 6.14 13.63
CA THR A 551 10.17 5.68 14.01
C THR A 551 10.94 5.12 12.83
N THR A 552 12.26 5.26 12.85
CA THR A 552 13.18 4.61 11.91
C THR A 552 13.32 3.12 12.27
N LEU A 553 14.04 2.35 11.44
CA LEU A 553 14.31 0.93 11.71
C LEU A 553 15.11 0.72 13.01
N GLU A 554 15.89 1.73 13.40
CA GLU A 554 16.69 1.77 14.62
C GLU A 554 15.87 2.14 15.85
N GLY A 555 14.59 2.49 15.68
CA GLY A 555 13.68 2.90 16.74
C GLY A 555 13.75 4.39 17.10
N ASP A 556 14.55 5.18 16.38
CA ASP A 556 14.66 6.62 16.59
C ASP A 556 13.48 7.36 15.96
N VAL A 557 13.13 8.54 16.49
CA VAL A 557 12.05 9.37 15.90
C VAL A 557 12.45 9.83 14.50
N ASP A 558 11.63 9.50 13.50
CA ASP A 558 11.80 9.98 12.13
C ASP A 558 11.25 11.40 12.02
N GLU A 559 12.13 12.38 12.21
CA GLU A 559 11.73 13.79 12.13
C GLU A 559 11.30 14.21 10.73
N THR A 560 11.65 13.48 9.67
CA THR A 560 11.33 13.87 8.29
C THR A 560 9.86 13.65 7.94
N LYS A 561 9.13 12.88 8.75
CA LYS A 561 7.73 12.54 8.53
C LYS A 561 6.82 13.27 9.50
N CYS A 562 5.69 13.76 8.97
CA CYS A 562 4.61 14.28 9.79
C CYS A 562 4.10 13.16 10.74
N PRO A 563 4.01 13.39 12.07
CA PRO A 563 3.49 12.39 13.00
C PRO A 563 2.04 11.98 12.70
N ARG A 564 1.63 10.81 13.21
CA ARG A 564 0.21 10.43 13.22
C ARG A 564 -0.51 11.12 14.37
N LEU A 565 -1.80 11.35 14.20
CA LEU A 565 -2.68 11.89 15.22
C LEU A 565 -3.83 10.93 15.49
N TYR A 566 -4.04 10.57 16.75
CA TYR A 566 -5.14 9.70 17.17
C TYR A 566 -6.06 10.43 18.13
N VAL A 567 -7.37 10.32 17.94
CA VAL A 567 -8.34 10.69 18.99
C VAL A 567 -8.48 9.54 19.99
N ILE A 568 -8.50 9.87 21.27
CA ILE A 568 -8.57 8.92 22.39
C ILE A 568 -9.73 9.29 23.35
N ASP A 569 -10.01 8.41 24.30
CA ASP A 569 -10.96 8.66 25.41
C ASP A 569 -12.44 8.71 24.99
N PHE A 570 -12.95 7.64 24.38
CA PHE A 570 -14.36 7.54 23.95
C PHE A 570 -15.36 7.25 25.08
N ASP A 571 -15.04 7.54 26.34
CA ASP A 571 -15.87 7.15 27.49
C ASP A 571 -17.17 7.94 27.67
N GLN A 572 -17.33 9.04 26.93
CA GLN A 572 -18.56 9.83 26.81
C GLN A 572 -19.15 9.81 25.39
N ALA A 573 -18.61 8.97 24.50
CA ALA A 573 -19.06 8.92 23.13
C ALA A 573 -20.50 8.39 23.03
N THR A 574 -21.28 8.97 22.13
CA THR A 574 -22.61 8.51 21.76
C THR A 574 -22.70 8.40 20.23
N SER A 575 -23.57 7.51 19.76
CA SER A 575 -23.88 7.38 18.34
C SER A 575 -25.37 7.54 18.17
N GLY A 576 -25.79 8.44 17.28
CA GLY A 576 -27.20 8.63 16.94
C GLY A 576 -27.74 7.62 15.94
#